data_AF-H2YLC6-F1
#
_entry.id   AF-H2YLC6-F1
#
_cell.length_a   1.000
_cell.length_b   1.000
_cell.length_c   1.000
_cell.angle_alpha   90.00
_cell.angle_beta   90.00
_cell.angle_gamma   90.00
#
_symmetry.space_group_name_H-M   'P 1'
#
loop_
_entity.id
_entity.type
_entity.pdbx_description
1 polymer ?
#
loop_
_entity_poly.entity_id
_entity_poly.type
_entity_poly.pdbx_seq_one_letter_code
_entity_poly.pdbx_strand_id
1 'polypeptide(L)'
;MRILFILLALVAAASALSYGYGGYGGYGGYGGYGGYGKSYSCYGYRRCLVYPKKQIYCYNIHYKSSWCSYKYYEPVLHVYPGDDCGKDGWTEKTVADLQVEMENLLKEALLKISQKMTQYKLEFAAKLTENANSYKEMVKNKLTNYYAYYIECAKAEEEKERLRQERDDAIKKYNEEIDAKVTAATEKCAADILAKIKCITDYHAKLVENGVKCLEQRNTKISEYANALVEKCKGYVTKFTEYHMAILEQKKTYYRSSLDKVHGSPDWNKDCVDQVIKVYHDQEVAKINVLVIEYAKKLVVYKLKLISSYTCSYRCYMSNSKLRFYKRSYYSSCKRLGMLV
;
A
#
# COMPACT_ATOMS: atom_id res chain seq x y z
N MET A 1 -0.06 18.00 -28.68
CA MET A 1 0.83 19.17 -28.51
C MET A 1 1.97 18.72 -27.60
N ARG A 2 3.25 18.68 -28.01
CA ARG A 2 4.21 19.82 -28.09
C ARG A 2 4.09 20.74 -26.85
N ILE A 3 5.14 21.07 -26.09
CA ILE A 3 6.59 20.78 -26.17
C ILE A 3 7.22 21.09 -24.78
N LEU A 4 8.44 20.56 -24.50
CA LEU A 4 9.44 20.90 -23.44
C LEU A 4 9.03 21.73 -22.20
N PHE A 5 9.61 21.40 -21.02
CA PHE A 5 10.67 22.23 -20.41
C PHE A 5 11.51 21.49 -19.34
N ILE A 6 12.74 21.15 -19.75
CA ILE A 6 14.02 21.22 -19.00
C ILE A 6 14.28 20.34 -17.75
N LEU A 7 15.27 19.45 -17.95
CA LEU A 7 16.21 18.89 -16.98
C LEU A 7 16.87 19.94 -16.07
N LEU A 8 17.04 19.65 -14.78
CA LEU A 8 18.08 20.31 -13.98
C LEU A 8 18.75 19.38 -12.97
N ALA A 9 20.07 19.48 -12.92
CA ALA A 9 21.03 18.78 -12.08
C ALA A 9 22.25 19.71 -11.95
N LEU A 10 23.25 19.49 -11.11
CA LEU A 10 23.65 18.34 -10.28
C LEU A 10 24.52 18.94 -9.13
N VAL A 11 25.12 18.12 -8.25
CA VAL A 11 26.26 18.49 -7.35
C VAL A 11 25.89 19.45 -6.18
N ALA A 12 26.65 19.57 -5.08
CA ALA A 12 27.27 18.63 -4.12
C ALA A 12 27.92 19.44 -2.97
N ALA A 13 28.25 18.78 -1.84
CA ALA A 13 29.13 19.28 -0.76
C ALA A 13 28.62 20.54 -0.01
N ALA A 14 29.17 20.97 1.13
CA ALA A 14 30.27 20.46 1.94
C ALA A 14 29.96 20.55 3.45
N SER A 15 30.91 20.08 4.27
CA SER A 15 30.82 19.90 5.73
C SER A 15 31.16 21.12 6.59
N ALA A 16 30.84 20.98 7.88
CA ALA A 16 31.53 21.55 9.06
C ALA A 16 31.14 22.95 9.54
N LEU A 17 30.72 23.00 10.82
CA LEU A 17 31.35 23.84 11.84
C LEU A 17 31.13 23.21 13.23
N SER A 18 32.21 23.08 14.00
CA SER A 18 32.19 22.68 15.41
C SER A 18 32.46 23.90 16.29
N TYR A 19 31.81 24.00 17.46
CA TYR A 19 32.17 24.77 18.67
C TYR A 19 30.90 24.70 19.56
N GLY A 20 30.92 24.50 20.88
CA GLY A 20 32.01 24.18 21.79
C GLY A 20 31.65 24.60 23.23
N TYR A 21 31.96 23.75 24.21
CA TYR A 21 32.14 24.06 25.65
C TYR A 21 30.93 24.33 26.59
N GLY A 22 31.11 23.87 27.85
CA GLY A 22 30.32 24.22 29.05
C GLY A 22 29.16 23.25 29.37
N GLY A 23 29.03 22.69 30.59
CA GLY A 23 29.93 22.68 31.74
C GLY A 23 29.24 22.26 33.05
N TYR A 24 29.81 21.25 33.74
CA TYR A 24 29.85 21.01 35.19
C TYR A 24 28.60 21.02 36.11
N GLY A 25 28.56 20.01 37.01
CA GLY A 25 27.84 20.01 38.30
C GLY A 25 26.53 19.19 38.33
N GLY A 26 26.24 18.36 39.35
CA GLY A 26 27.09 17.90 40.47
C GLY A 26 26.30 17.17 41.57
N TYR A 27 26.92 16.11 42.13
CA TYR A 27 26.74 15.54 43.49
C TYR A 27 25.42 14.90 44.01
N GLY A 28 25.61 13.78 44.73
CA GLY A 28 24.71 13.25 45.78
C GLY A 28 23.87 12.02 45.39
N GLY A 29 23.89 10.87 46.08
CA GLY A 29 24.79 10.46 47.18
C GLY A 29 24.38 9.11 47.82
N TYR A 30 25.38 8.40 48.36
CA TYR A 30 25.34 7.39 49.44
C TYR A 30 24.50 6.09 49.38
N GLY A 31 25.20 4.98 49.66
CA GLY A 31 24.69 3.66 50.06
C GLY A 31 25.58 2.54 49.50
N GLY A 32 26.20 1.63 50.27
CA GLY A 32 26.29 1.45 51.71
C GLY A 32 27.43 0.47 52.07
N TYR A 33 27.74 0.30 53.37
CA TYR A 33 28.91 -0.41 53.90
C TYR A 33 29.06 -1.90 53.50
N GLY A 34 30.30 -2.41 53.49
CA GLY A 34 30.55 -3.86 53.38
C GLY A 34 32.01 -4.36 53.42
N GLY A 35 32.65 -4.35 54.60
CA GLY A 35 33.66 -5.37 55.00
C GLY A 35 35.08 -5.32 54.40
N TYR A 36 36.07 -5.07 55.25
CA TYR A 36 37.47 -5.44 54.97
C TYR A 36 37.62 -6.97 54.99
N GLY A 37 38.16 -7.54 53.91
CA GLY A 37 38.49 -8.96 53.82
C GLY A 37 39.61 -9.20 52.81
N LYS A 38 40.87 -9.18 53.26
CA LYS A 38 42.02 -9.59 52.44
C LYS A 38 41.95 -11.09 52.17
N SER A 39 41.29 -11.46 51.07
CA SER A 39 41.36 -12.81 50.50
C SER A 39 42.21 -12.77 49.24
N TYR A 40 43.48 -13.20 49.34
CA TYR A 40 44.34 -13.48 48.20
C TYR A 40 43.88 -14.77 47.50
N SER A 41 42.67 -14.71 46.93
CA SER A 41 42.20 -15.75 46.02
C SER A 41 42.96 -15.60 44.70
N CYS A 42 43.85 -16.55 44.46
CA CYS A 42 44.50 -16.80 43.17
C CYS A 42 43.42 -17.06 42.09
N TYR A 43 42.86 -15.99 41.55
CA TYR A 43 41.98 -16.04 40.39
C TYR A 43 42.83 -16.00 39.14
N GLY A 44 43.28 -17.19 38.73
CA GLY A 44 43.90 -17.38 37.43
C GLY A 44 43.04 -16.76 36.33
N TYR A 45 43.69 -15.96 35.49
CA TYR A 45 43.25 -15.20 34.31
C TYR A 45 41.91 -15.58 33.64
N ARG A 46 41.60 -16.89 33.57
CA ARG A 46 40.46 -17.48 32.85
C ARG A 46 39.06 -17.04 33.33
N ARG A 47 38.91 -16.27 34.42
CA ARG A 47 37.62 -15.73 34.89
C ARG A 47 37.38 -14.23 34.61
N CYS A 48 38.33 -13.51 34.03
CA CYS A 48 38.25 -12.04 33.90
C CYS A 48 37.49 -11.53 32.65
N LEU A 49 37.24 -12.39 31.64
CA LEU A 49 36.55 -12.03 30.41
C LEU A 49 35.04 -11.89 30.61
N VAL A 50 34.60 -10.67 30.94
CA VAL A 50 33.18 -10.30 30.99
C VAL A 50 32.68 -10.01 29.58
N TYR A 51 32.25 -11.05 28.86
CA TYR A 51 31.58 -10.88 27.57
C TYR A 51 30.23 -10.14 27.72
N PRO A 52 29.80 -9.36 26.70
CA PRO A 52 28.48 -8.77 26.68
C PRO A 52 27.40 -9.84 26.78
N LYS A 53 26.40 -9.59 27.64
CA LYS A 53 25.20 -10.41 27.74
C LYS A 53 24.59 -10.58 26.35
N LYS A 54 24.18 -11.80 25.98
CA LYS A 54 23.65 -12.14 24.63
C LYS A 54 22.56 -11.17 24.15
N GLN A 55 21.75 -10.68 25.09
CA GLN A 55 20.67 -9.70 24.91
C GLN A 55 21.12 -8.35 24.30
N ILE A 56 22.39 -7.99 24.34
CA ILE A 56 22.91 -6.74 23.78
C ILE A 56 22.94 -6.80 22.24
N TYR A 57 23.23 -7.96 21.68
CA TYR A 57 23.22 -8.21 20.22
C TYR A 57 21.80 -8.39 19.65
N CYS A 58 20.77 -8.13 20.46
CA CYS A 58 19.38 -8.38 20.12
C CYS A 58 18.63 -7.07 19.84
N TYR A 59 17.96 -7.02 18.70
CA TYR A 59 17.10 -5.90 18.33
C TYR A 59 15.61 -6.22 18.49
N ASN A 60 14.87 -5.19 18.88
CA ASN A 60 13.42 -5.13 18.77
C ASN A 60 13.07 -3.90 17.92
N ILE A 61 12.62 -4.12 16.69
CA ILE A 61 12.24 -3.06 15.77
C ILE A 61 10.71 -3.04 15.70
N HIS A 62 10.14 -1.94 16.17
CA HIS A 62 8.70 -1.79 16.32
C HIS A 62 8.02 -1.60 14.97
N TYR A 63 7.48 -2.68 14.43
CA TYR A 63 6.56 -2.64 13.31
C TYR A 63 5.18 -2.17 13.79
N LYS A 64 4.65 -1.05 13.28
CA LYS A 64 3.29 -0.64 13.65
C LYS A 64 2.27 -1.57 12.98
N SER A 65 1.33 -2.10 13.77
CA SER A 65 0.20 -2.90 13.30
C SER A 65 -0.62 -2.20 12.22
N SER A 66 -0.68 -0.86 12.26
CA SER A 66 -1.32 -0.06 11.22
C SER A 66 -0.71 -0.25 9.83
N TRP A 67 0.62 -0.41 9.68
CA TRP A 67 1.25 -0.47 8.34
C TRP A 67 0.89 -1.69 7.48
N CYS A 68 0.15 -2.66 8.03
CA CYS A 68 -0.47 -3.76 7.29
C CYS A 68 -2.01 -3.81 7.44
N SER A 69 -2.64 -2.82 8.07
CA SER A 69 -4.08 -2.79 8.30
C SER A 69 -4.82 -2.11 7.15
N TYR A 70 -6.05 -2.55 6.89
CA TYR A 70 -6.98 -1.90 5.98
C TYR A 70 -7.06 -0.38 6.24
N LYS A 71 -7.22 0.02 7.51
CA LYS A 71 -7.36 1.41 7.95
C LYS A 71 -6.17 2.33 7.57
N TYR A 72 -4.97 1.79 7.37
CA TYR A 72 -3.82 2.59 6.95
C TYR A 72 -3.77 2.78 5.42
N TYR A 73 -4.29 1.81 4.66
CA TYR A 73 -4.44 1.91 3.22
C TYR A 73 -5.82 2.44 2.80
N GLU A 74 -6.68 2.80 3.76
CA GLU A 74 -8.03 3.33 3.53
C GLU A 74 -8.07 4.46 2.48
N PRO A 75 -7.14 5.45 2.46
CA PRO A 75 -7.09 6.44 1.38
C PRO A 75 -6.82 5.85 -0.01
N VAL A 76 -6.01 4.78 -0.10
CA VAL A 76 -5.73 4.03 -1.35
C VAL A 76 -6.95 3.21 -1.78
N LEU A 77 -7.83 2.88 -0.84
CA LEU A 77 -9.03 2.07 -1.04
C LEU A 77 -10.26 2.92 -1.42
N HIS A 78 -10.25 4.23 -1.10
CA HIS A 78 -11.29 5.21 -1.45
C HIS A 78 -10.94 6.07 -2.69
N VAL A 79 -9.86 5.77 -3.42
CA VAL A 79 -9.46 6.47 -4.67
C VAL A 79 -10.59 6.49 -5.73
N TYR A 80 -11.55 5.57 -5.60
CA TYR A 80 -12.76 5.51 -6.42
C TYR A 80 -14.02 5.63 -5.54
N PRO A 81 -15.04 6.45 -5.89
CA PRO A 81 -15.23 7.16 -7.17
C PRO A 81 -14.61 8.58 -7.25
N GLY A 82 -13.85 9.00 -6.23
CA GLY A 82 -13.30 10.36 -6.14
C GLY A 82 -14.26 11.37 -5.49
N ASP A 83 -13.71 12.47 -4.97
CA ASP A 83 -14.43 13.51 -4.22
C ASP A 83 -15.43 14.32 -5.08
N ASP A 84 -15.46 14.11 -6.38
CA ASP A 84 -16.30 14.76 -7.38
C ASP A 84 -17.40 13.87 -7.97
N CYS A 85 -17.47 12.61 -7.56
CA CYS A 85 -18.54 11.69 -7.95
C CYS A 85 -19.93 12.29 -7.72
N GLY A 86 -20.75 12.34 -8.78
CA GLY A 86 -22.12 12.84 -8.74
C GLY A 86 -22.26 14.36 -8.92
N LYS A 87 -21.18 15.08 -9.25
CA LYS A 87 -21.24 16.50 -9.67
C LYS A 87 -21.47 16.60 -11.19
N ASP A 88 -22.10 17.67 -11.65
CA ASP A 88 -22.25 17.94 -13.08
C ASP A 88 -20.87 18.12 -13.75
N GLY A 89 -20.70 17.48 -14.91
CA GLY A 89 -19.41 17.44 -15.62
C GLY A 89 -18.41 16.38 -15.13
N TRP A 90 -18.78 15.53 -14.17
CA TRP A 90 -17.94 14.41 -13.72
C TRP A 90 -17.55 13.48 -14.88
N THR A 91 -16.24 13.23 -15.02
CA THR A 91 -15.69 12.25 -15.96
C THR A 91 -14.97 11.16 -15.19
N GLU A 92 -15.31 9.90 -15.47
CA GLU A 92 -14.69 8.76 -14.79
C GLU A 92 -13.21 8.65 -15.18
N LYS A 93 -12.30 8.74 -14.20
CA LYS A 93 -10.86 8.47 -14.40
C LYS A 93 -10.67 7.08 -15.01
N THR A 94 -9.70 6.92 -15.92
CA THR A 94 -9.45 5.60 -16.49
C THR A 94 -8.86 4.65 -15.45
N VAL A 95 -8.99 3.33 -15.68
CA VAL A 95 -8.36 2.32 -14.81
C VAL A 95 -6.83 2.52 -14.72
N ALA A 96 -6.21 3.00 -15.80
CA ALA A 96 -4.78 3.30 -15.82
C ALA A 96 -4.43 4.50 -14.92
N ASP A 97 -5.22 5.58 -14.95
CA ASP A 97 -5.01 6.75 -14.08
C ASP A 97 -5.18 6.38 -12.60
N LEU A 98 -6.24 5.61 -12.30
CA LEU A 98 -6.52 5.10 -10.95
C LEU A 98 -5.42 4.15 -10.46
N GLN A 99 -4.87 3.30 -11.33
CA GLN A 99 -3.72 2.46 -11.02
C GLN A 99 -2.49 3.30 -10.65
N VAL A 100 -2.17 4.33 -11.45
CA VAL A 100 -1.03 5.22 -11.20
C VAL A 100 -1.19 5.96 -9.86
N GLU A 101 -2.39 6.44 -9.54
CA GLU A 101 -2.71 7.08 -8.26
C GLU A 101 -2.53 6.13 -7.07
N MET A 102 -3.10 4.91 -7.16
CA MET A 102 -2.89 3.86 -6.16
C MET A 102 -1.41 3.53 -5.95
N GLU A 103 -0.67 3.33 -7.05
CA GLU A 103 0.77 3.05 -6.99
C GLU A 103 1.56 4.18 -6.32
N ASN A 104 1.22 5.44 -6.60
CA ASN A 104 1.92 6.60 -6.02
C ASN A 104 1.66 6.71 -4.52
N LEU A 105 0.42 6.54 -4.07
CA LEU A 105 0.09 6.50 -2.64
C LEU A 105 0.79 5.34 -1.91
N LEU A 106 0.92 4.18 -2.56
CA LEU A 106 1.65 3.03 -2.00
C LEU A 106 3.16 3.23 -1.99
N LYS A 107 3.75 3.87 -3.02
CA LYS A 107 5.17 4.30 -3.04
C LYS A 107 5.48 5.25 -1.89
N GLU A 108 4.61 6.24 -1.63
CA GLU A 108 4.73 7.13 -0.46
C GLU A 108 4.65 6.38 0.87
N ALA A 109 3.69 5.46 1.01
CA ALA A 109 3.56 4.65 2.22
C ALA A 109 4.81 3.79 2.46
N LEU A 110 5.35 3.16 1.40
CA LEU A 110 6.57 2.37 1.45
C LEU A 110 7.79 3.22 1.85
N LEU A 111 7.90 4.44 1.33
CA LEU A 111 8.95 5.40 1.71
C LEU A 111 8.87 5.75 3.20
N LYS A 112 7.68 6.13 3.69
CA LYS A 112 7.42 6.49 5.11
C LYS A 112 7.71 5.32 6.06
N ILE A 113 7.46 4.07 5.64
CA ILE A 113 7.81 2.86 6.39
C ILE A 113 9.34 2.62 6.37
N SER A 114 9.96 2.72 5.20
CA SER A 114 11.40 2.44 5.01
C SER A 114 12.28 3.43 5.76
N GLN A 115 11.90 4.71 5.79
CA GLN A 115 12.55 5.74 6.61
C GLN A 115 12.52 5.37 8.11
N LYS A 116 11.37 4.96 8.64
CA LYS A 116 11.24 4.58 10.06
C LYS A 116 11.99 3.30 10.41
N MET A 117 11.97 2.29 9.53
CA MET A 117 12.81 1.10 9.71
C MET A 117 14.31 1.44 9.70
N THR A 118 14.72 2.37 8.84
CA THR A 118 16.11 2.85 8.77
C THR A 118 16.50 3.61 10.03
N GLN A 119 15.61 4.45 10.57
CA GLN A 119 15.83 5.12 11.86
C GLN A 119 16.02 4.09 12.98
N TYR A 120 15.13 3.11 13.13
CA TYR A 120 15.27 2.05 14.16
C TYR A 120 16.55 1.21 13.98
N LYS A 121 17.02 1.01 12.74
CA LYS A 121 18.32 0.36 12.46
C LYS A 121 19.48 1.18 13.01
N LEU A 122 19.47 2.50 12.78
CA LEU A 122 20.52 3.42 13.23
C LEU A 122 20.53 3.54 14.76
N GLU A 123 19.36 3.66 15.39
CA GLU A 123 19.21 3.67 16.86
C GLU A 123 19.73 2.36 17.49
N PHE A 124 19.41 1.21 16.90
CA PHE A 124 19.96 -0.08 17.34
C PHE A 124 21.48 -0.14 17.17
N ALA A 125 22.02 0.25 16.01
CA ALA A 125 23.46 0.21 15.74
C ALA A 125 24.24 1.14 16.69
N ALA A 126 23.75 2.36 16.91
CA ALA A 126 24.35 3.31 17.85
C ALA A 126 24.41 2.73 19.28
N LYS A 127 23.27 2.20 19.78
CA LYS A 127 23.19 1.56 21.10
C LYS A 127 24.07 0.32 21.20
N LEU A 128 24.17 -0.48 20.14
CA LEU A 128 25.03 -1.67 20.09
C LEU A 128 26.52 -1.28 20.20
N THR A 129 26.95 -0.27 19.44
CA THR A 129 28.31 0.27 19.47
C THR A 129 28.66 0.91 20.82
N GLU A 130 27.75 1.69 21.41
CA GLU A 130 27.91 2.27 22.75
C GLU A 130 28.14 1.17 23.81
N ASN A 131 27.28 0.15 23.81
CA ASN A 131 27.44 -1.00 24.71
C ASN A 131 28.77 -1.72 24.44
N ALA A 132 29.09 -2.02 23.17
CA ALA A 132 30.35 -2.68 22.81
C ALA A 132 31.57 -1.93 23.36
N ASN A 133 31.63 -0.61 23.18
CA ASN A 133 32.71 0.23 23.68
C ASN A 133 32.80 0.22 25.22
N SER A 134 31.67 0.25 25.92
CA SER A 134 31.63 0.11 27.39
C SER A 134 32.24 -1.22 27.86
N TYR A 135 31.95 -2.33 27.18
CA TYR A 135 32.55 -3.64 27.50
C TYR A 135 34.05 -3.72 27.12
N LYS A 136 34.48 -3.08 26.03
CA LYS A 136 35.90 -2.99 25.67
C LYS A 136 36.71 -2.26 26.74
N GLU A 137 36.26 -1.07 27.18
CA GLU A 137 36.93 -0.32 28.25
C GLU A 137 36.88 -1.06 29.60
N MET A 138 35.78 -1.75 29.92
CA MET A 138 35.71 -2.58 31.13
C MET A 138 36.75 -3.71 31.14
N VAL A 139 36.93 -4.41 30.01
CA VAL A 139 37.93 -5.49 29.89
C VAL A 139 39.35 -4.94 29.87
N LYS A 140 39.61 -3.87 29.10
CA LYS A 140 40.89 -3.16 29.10
C LYS A 140 41.32 -2.75 30.51
N ASN A 141 40.46 -2.09 31.28
CA ASN A 141 40.77 -1.69 32.66
C ASN A 141 41.02 -2.89 33.57
N LYS A 142 40.27 -3.99 33.43
CA LYS A 142 40.51 -5.23 34.20
C LYS A 142 41.84 -5.89 33.85
N LEU A 143 42.19 -5.96 32.57
CA LEU A 143 43.46 -6.55 32.12
C LEU A 143 44.65 -5.69 32.54
N THR A 144 44.57 -4.37 32.38
CA THR A 144 45.60 -3.43 32.87
C THR A 144 45.83 -3.59 34.37
N ASN A 145 44.76 -3.59 35.18
CA ASN A 145 44.89 -3.74 36.64
C ASN A 145 45.40 -5.14 37.04
N TYR A 146 45.03 -6.19 36.31
CA TYR A 146 45.55 -7.54 36.54
C TYR A 146 47.06 -7.60 36.29
N TYR A 147 47.54 -7.12 35.15
CA TYR A 147 48.96 -7.15 34.80
C TYR A 147 49.82 -6.17 35.59
N ALA A 148 49.28 -5.04 36.07
CA ALA A 148 50.05 -4.07 36.84
C ALA A 148 50.81 -4.75 38.00
N TYR A 149 50.13 -5.59 38.77
CA TYR A 149 50.74 -6.37 39.85
C TYR A 149 51.88 -7.30 39.38
N TYR A 150 51.68 -8.03 38.28
CA TYR A 150 52.71 -8.94 37.76
C TYR A 150 53.91 -8.20 37.16
N ILE A 151 53.68 -7.06 36.50
CA ILE A 151 54.72 -6.18 35.95
C ILE A 151 55.54 -5.53 37.09
N GLU A 152 54.90 -5.13 38.18
CA GLU A 152 55.58 -4.61 39.39
C GLU A 152 56.41 -5.69 40.09
N CYS A 153 55.96 -6.95 40.10
CA CYS A 153 56.69 -8.07 40.71
C CYS A 153 57.83 -8.62 39.83
N ALA A 154 57.85 -8.32 38.53
CA ALA A 154 58.83 -8.84 37.58
C ALA A 154 60.21 -8.19 37.75
N LYS A 155 61.26 -9.02 37.89
CA LYS A 155 62.63 -8.56 38.18
C LYS A 155 63.42 -8.17 36.93
N ALA A 156 63.16 -8.81 35.80
CA ALA A 156 63.82 -8.53 34.53
C ALA A 156 62.93 -7.65 33.64
N GLU A 157 63.53 -6.71 32.90
CA GLU A 157 62.75 -5.82 32.02
C GLU A 157 62.17 -6.57 30.81
N GLU A 158 62.87 -7.60 30.33
CA GLU A 158 62.40 -8.56 29.32
C GLU A 158 61.08 -9.24 29.73
N GLU A 159 60.94 -9.58 31.01
CA GLU A 159 59.72 -10.18 31.55
C GLU A 159 58.57 -9.17 31.65
N LYS A 160 58.86 -7.92 32.06
CA LYS A 160 57.86 -6.85 32.04
C LYS A 160 57.35 -6.58 30.63
N GLU A 161 58.23 -6.60 29.64
CA GLU A 161 57.85 -6.37 28.25
C GLU A 161 57.02 -7.51 27.68
N ARG A 162 57.37 -8.77 27.97
CA ARG A 162 56.51 -9.93 27.66
C ARG A 162 55.11 -9.78 28.27
N LEU A 163 55.02 -9.39 29.54
CA LEU A 163 53.74 -9.18 30.23
C LEU A 163 52.94 -7.99 29.64
N ARG A 164 53.60 -6.93 29.16
CA ARG A 164 52.94 -5.84 28.42
C ARG A 164 52.37 -6.31 27.08
N GLN A 165 53.14 -7.11 26.32
CA GLN A 165 52.68 -7.67 25.05
C GLN A 165 51.50 -8.63 25.23
N GLU A 166 51.58 -9.58 26.17
CA GLU A 166 50.46 -10.51 26.46
C GLU A 166 49.16 -9.76 26.83
N ARG A 167 49.26 -8.66 27.59
CA ARG A 167 48.13 -7.77 27.91
C ARG A 167 47.52 -7.16 26.66
N ASP A 168 48.36 -6.55 25.82
CA ASP A 168 47.90 -5.77 24.67
C ASP A 168 47.32 -6.68 23.57
N ASP A 169 47.90 -7.87 23.37
CA ASP A 169 47.35 -8.92 22.52
C ASP A 169 46.01 -9.45 23.05
N ALA A 170 45.86 -9.63 24.37
CA ALA A 170 44.59 -10.05 24.97
C ALA A 170 43.49 -8.98 24.82
N ILE A 171 43.83 -7.70 24.97
CA ILE A 171 42.92 -6.57 24.73
C ILE A 171 42.53 -6.51 23.24
N LYS A 172 43.51 -6.60 22.34
CA LYS A 172 43.31 -6.56 20.89
C LYS A 172 42.38 -7.69 20.43
N LYS A 173 42.68 -8.94 20.81
CA LYS A 173 41.86 -10.11 20.48
C LYS A 173 40.43 -9.97 20.98
N TYR A 174 40.24 -9.47 22.21
CA TYR A 174 38.89 -9.24 22.74
C TYR A 174 38.15 -8.18 21.94
N ASN A 175 38.80 -7.07 21.58
CA ASN A 175 38.20 -6.00 20.77
C ASN A 175 37.76 -6.54 19.39
N GLU A 176 38.63 -7.28 18.70
CA GLU A 176 38.34 -7.93 17.41
C GLU A 176 37.14 -8.89 17.50
N GLU A 177 37.07 -9.72 18.55
CA GLU A 177 35.92 -10.60 18.80
C GLU A 177 34.61 -9.85 19.05
N ILE A 178 34.66 -8.69 19.71
CA ILE A 178 33.48 -7.85 19.94
C ILE A 178 33.06 -7.16 18.64
N ASP A 179 33.99 -6.60 17.88
CA ASP A 179 33.69 -5.94 16.60
C ASP A 179 33.09 -6.91 15.58
N ALA A 180 33.62 -8.14 15.48
CA ALA A 180 33.02 -9.18 14.65
C ALA A 180 31.54 -9.48 15.04
N LYS A 181 31.23 -9.52 16.35
CA LYS A 181 29.86 -9.73 16.85
C LYS A 181 28.95 -8.52 16.62
N VAL A 182 29.48 -7.30 16.70
CA VAL A 182 28.75 -6.05 16.40
C VAL A 182 28.40 -5.96 14.92
N THR A 183 29.37 -6.21 14.04
CA THR A 183 29.18 -6.25 12.58
C THR A 183 28.14 -7.28 12.20
N ALA A 184 28.31 -8.54 12.64
CA ALA A 184 27.36 -9.62 12.34
C ALA A 184 25.94 -9.35 12.85
N ALA A 185 25.77 -8.70 14.02
CA ALA A 185 24.45 -8.32 14.52
C ALA A 185 23.82 -7.17 13.71
N THR A 186 24.63 -6.22 13.25
CA THR A 186 24.20 -5.06 12.45
C THR A 186 23.80 -5.49 11.03
N GLU A 187 24.62 -6.31 10.37
CA GLU A 187 24.31 -6.92 9.06
C GLU A 187 23.03 -7.76 9.13
N LYS A 188 22.90 -8.60 10.16
CA LYS A 188 21.70 -9.41 10.40
C LYS A 188 20.46 -8.56 10.69
N CYS A 189 20.62 -7.36 11.24
CA CYS A 189 19.53 -6.39 11.40
C CYS A 189 19.12 -5.78 10.05
N ALA A 190 20.10 -5.36 9.23
CA ALA A 190 19.85 -4.83 7.90
C ALA A 190 19.18 -5.85 6.97
N ALA A 191 19.65 -7.10 6.95
CA ALA A 191 19.08 -8.17 6.13
C ALA A 191 17.61 -8.48 6.48
N ASP A 192 17.28 -8.53 7.77
CA ASP A 192 15.90 -8.72 8.24
C ASP A 192 14.99 -7.55 7.85
N ILE A 193 15.47 -6.30 7.93
CA ILE A 193 14.72 -5.12 7.49
C ILE A 193 14.44 -5.18 6.00
N LEU A 194 15.44 -5.51 5.17
CA LEU A 194 15.27 -5.66 3.72
C LEU A 194 14.24 -6.76 3.39
N ALA A 195 14.29 -7.90 4.10
CA ALA A 195 13.30 -8.96 3.95
C ALA A 195 11.88 -8.51 4.34
N LYS A 196 11.74 -7.66 5.36
CA LYS A 196 10.45 -7.07 5.75
C LYS A 196 9.94 -6.03 4.76
N ILE A 197 10.80 -5.16 4.24
CA ILE A 197 10.45 -4.19 3.18
C ILE A 197 9.96 -4.95 1.95
N LYS A 198 10.68 -5.99 1.50
CA LYS A 198 10.26 -6.85 0.39
C LYS A 198 8.86 -7.46 0.61
N CYS A 199 8.58 -8.01 1.80
CA CYS A 199 7.25 -8.53 2.13
C CYS A 199 6.12 -7.49 2.01
N ILE A 200 6.42 -6.21 2.22
CA ILE A 200 5.46 -5.09 2.11
C ILE A 200 5.30 -4.70 0.65
N THR A 201 6.38 -4.59 -0.13
CA THR A 201 6.34 -4.39 -1.58
C THR A 201 5.52 -5.49 -2.28
N ASP A 202 5.74 -6.76 -1.92
CA ASP A 202 4.98 -7.94 -2.39
C ASP A 202 3.50 -7.95 -1.94
N TYR A 203 3.12 -7.05 -1.03
CA TYR A 203 1.74 -6.85 -0.58
C TYR A 203 1.11 -5.63 -1.26
N HIS A 204 1.86 -4.53 -1.42
CA HIS A 204 1.44 -3.37 -2.22
C HIS A 204 1.14 -3.76 -3.67
N ALA A 205 2.00 -4.54 -4.32
CA ALA A 205 1.76 -5.07 -5.66
C ALA A 205 0.43 -5.85 -5.76
N LYS A 206 0.07 -6.61 -4.72
CA LYS A 206 -1.20 -7.35 -4.64
C LYS A 206 -2.42 -6.46 -4.38
N LEU A 207 -2.26 -5.36 -3.65
CA LEU A 207 -3.33 -4.37 -3.50
C LEU A 207 -3.64 -3.71 -4.85
N VAL A 208 -2.60 -3.33 -5.61
CA VAL A 208 -2.76 -2.80 -6.98
C VAL A 208 -3.43 -3.84 -7.89
N GLU A 209 -2.90 -5.06 -7.94
CA GLU A 209 -3.47 -6.16 -8.75
C GLU A 209 -4.96 -6.40 -8.44
N ASN A 210 -5.33 -6.44 -7.16
CA ASN A 210 -6.71 -6.66 -6.75
C ASN A 210 -7.61 -5.45 -7.06
N GLY A 211 -7.10 -4.22 -6.90
CA GLY A 211 -7.85 -3.01 -7.21
C GLY A 211 -8.11 -2.82 -8.70
N VAL A 212 -7.09 -3.04 -9.54
CA VAL A 212 -7.22 -3.01 -11.00
C VAL A 212 -8.28 -4.02 -11.47
N LYS A 213 -8.20 -5.28 -11.00
CA LYS A 213 -9.23 -6.30 -11.30
C LYS A 213 -10.63 -5.90 -10.85
N CYS A 214 -10.76 -5.20 -9.72
CA CYS A 214 -12.03 -4.68 -9.20
C CYS A 214 -12.63 -3.62 -10.14
N LEU A 215 -11.80 -2.71 -10.63
CA LEU A 215 -12.17 -1.65 -11.57
C LEU A 215 -12.51 -2.21 -12.96
N GLU A 216 -11.71 -3.14 -13.47
CA GLU A 216 -11.96 -3.85 -14.75
C GLU A 216 -13.32 -4.57 -14.74
N GLN A 217 -13.60 -5.34 -13.68
CA GLN A 217 -14.89 -6.03 -13.51
C GLN A 217 -16.06 -5.04 -13.44
N ARG A 218 -15.88 -3.90 -12.75
CA ARG A 218 -16.88 -2.83 -12.70
C ARG A 218 -17.14 -2.24 -14.10
N ASN A 219 -16.10 -1.98 -14.89
CA ASN A 219 -16.23 -1.46 -16.26
C ASN A 219 -16.94 -2.46 -17.19
N THR A 220 -16.68 -3.76 -17.02
CA THR A 220 -17.43 -4.81 -17.70
C THR A 220 -18.91 -4.75 -17.32
N LYS A 221 -19.25 -4.64 -16.02
CA LYS A 221 -20.64 -4.57 -15.54
C LYS A 221 -21.39 -3.31 -16.00
N ILE A 222 -20.71 -2.17 -16.07
CA ILE A 222 -21.28 -0.92 -16.63
C ILE A 222 -21.59 -1.09 -18.12
N SER A 223 -20.67 -1.73 -18.85
CA SER A 223 -20.84 -2.00 -20.28
C SER A 223 -21.98 -2.99 -20.55
N GLU A 224 -22.07 -4.08 -19.78
CA GLU A 224 -23.21 -5.01 -19.79
C GLU A 224 -24.53 -4.30 -19.49
N TYR A 225 -24.57 -3.44 -18.46
CA TYR A 225 -25.76 -2.67 -18.08
C TYR A 225 -26.20 -1.69 -19.18
N ALA A 226 -25.26 -0.95 -19.76
CA ALA A 226 -25.51 -0.02 -20.85
C ALA A 226 -26.06 -0.76 -22.10
N ASN A 227 -25.49 -1.91 -22.45
CA ASN A 227 -25.99 -2.76 -23.54
C ASN A 227 -27.39 -3.30 -23.25
N ALA A 228 -27.64 -3.79 -22.03
CA ALA A 228 -28.96 -4.26 -21.62
C ALA A 228 -30.02 -3.14 -21.64
N LEU A 229 -29.65 -1.90 -21.32
CA LEU A 229 -30.52 -0.74 -21.49
C LEU A 229 -30.79 -0.42 -22.97
N VAL A 230 -29.78 -0.52 -23.85
CA VAL A 230 -29.97 -0.32 -25.30
C VAL A 230 -30.97 -1.33 -25.87
N GLU A 231 -30.85 -2.62 -25.53
CA GLU A 231 -31.80 -3.64 -26.00
C GLU A 231 -33.21 -3.45 -25.41
N LYS A 232 -33.32 -3.03 -24.14
CA LYS A 232 -34.62 -2.65 -23.56
C LYS A 232 -35.26 -1.47 -24.29
N CYS A 233 -34.48 -0.42 -24.60
CA CYS A 233 -34.97 0.73 -25.36
C CYS A 233 -35.44 0.33 -26.76
N LYS A 234 -34.69 -0.53 -27.49
CA LYS A 234 -35.13 -1.10 -28.76
C LYS A 234 -36.46 -1.84 -28.61
N GLY A 235 -36.56 -2.76 -27.63
CA GLY A 235 -37.78 -3.51 -27.37
C GLY A 235 -39.00 -2.65 -27.04
N TYR A 236 -38.82 -1.52 -26.35
CA TYR A 236 -39.90 -0.56 -26.12
C TYR A 236 -40.32 0.16 -27.41
N VAL A 237 -39.37 0.59 -28.24
CA VAL A 237 -39.66 1.22 -29.54
C VAL A 237 -40.38 0.25 -30.48
N THR A 238 -39.95 -1.02 -30.54
CA THR A 238 -40.63 -2.08 -31.30
C THR A 238 -42.06 -2.25 -30.85
N LYS A 239 -42.31 -2.48 -29.55
CA LYS A 239 -43.68 -2.65 -29.00
C LYS A 239 -44.57 -1.43 -29.22
N PHE A 240 -44.01 -0.22 -29.09
CA PHE A 240 -44.72 1.02 -29.38
C PHE A 240 -45.14 1.09 -30.86
N THR A 241 -44.26 0.70 -31.77
CA THR A 241 -44.52 0.67 -33.22
C THR A 241 -45.59 -0.37 -33.56
N GLU A 242 -45.42 -1.61 -33.08
CA GLU A 242 -46.35 -2.72 -33.28
C GLU A 242 -47.77 -2.37 -32.81
N TYR A 243 -47.90 -1.76 -31.62
CA TYR A 243 -49.18 -1.33 -31.07
C TYR A 243 -49.90 -0.29 -31.96
N HIS A 244 -49.18 0.73 -32.42
CA HIS A 244 -49.78 1.77 -33.28
C HIS A 244 -50.12 1.24 -34.67
N MET A 245 -49.28 0.36 -35.24
CA MET A 245 -49.56 -0.31 -36.52
C MET A 245 -50.76 -1.24 -36.44
N ALA A 246 -50.91 -2.00 -35.34
CA ALA A 246 -52.08 -2.85 -35.11
C ALA A 246 -53.39 -2.04 -35.03
N ILE A 247 -53.37 -0.89 -34.34
CA ILE A 247 -54.51 0.05 -34.31
C ILE A 247 -54.81 0.60 -35.72
N LEU A 248 -53.78 0.90 -36.52
CA LEU A 248 -53.98 1.39 -37.89
C LEU A 248 -54.63 0.32 -38.79
N GLU A 249 -54.22 -0.94 -38.72
CA GLU A 249 -54.87 -2.02 -39.49
C GLU A 249 -56.32 -2.27 -39.02
N GLN A 250 -56.61 -2.15 -37.73
CA GLN A 250 -58.00 -2.18 -37.22
C GLN A 250 -58.84 -1.03 -37.79
N LYS A 251 -58.32 0.21 -37.75
CA LYS A 251 -58.98 1.39 -38.34
C LYS A 251 -59.20 1.24 -39.84
N LYS A 252 -58.20 0.79 -40.58
CA LYS A 252 -58.28 0.52 -42.03
C LYS A 252 -59.38 -0.48 -42.36
N THR A 253 -59.48 -1.56 -41.58
CA THR A 253 -60.55 -2.57 -41.72
C THR A 253 -61.93 -1.96 -41.42
N TYR A 254 -62.05 -1.16 -40.36
CA TYR A 254 -63.27 -0.44 -40.02
C TYR A 254 -63.70 0.55 -41.12
N TYR A 255 -62.79 1.39 -41.61
CA TYR A 255 -63.07 2.34 -42.68
C TYR A 255 -63.47 1.63 -43.97
N ARG A 256 -62.81 0.53 -44.34
CA ARG A 256 -63.20 -0.28 -45.49
C ARG A 256 -64.64 -0.78 -45.35
N SER A 257 -64.98 -1.41 -44.22
CA SER A 257 -66.35 -1.89 -43.95
C SER A 257 -67.41 -0.79 -43.89
N SER A 258 -67.01 0.45 -43.65
CA SER A 258 -67.89 1.62 -43.65
C SER A 258 -68.07 2.18 -45.07
N LEU A 259 -66.98 2.26 -45.85
CA LEU A 259 -67.02 2.65 -47.26
C LEU A 259 -67.81 1.64 -48.10
N ASP A 260 -67.63 0.34 -47.87
CA ASP A 260 -68.39 -0.73 -48.53
C ASP A 260 -69.91 -0.60 -48.29
N LYS A 261 -70.35 -0.07 -47.13
CA LYS A 261 -71.79 0.17 -46.85
C LYS A 261 -72.36 1.38 -47.57
N VAL A 262 -71.55 2.40 -47.83
CA VAL A 262 -71.97 3.66 -48.47
C VAL A 262 -71.81 3.60 -49.99
N HIS A 263 -70.84 2.82 -50.48
CA HIS A 263 -70.38 2.82 -51.86
C HIS A 263 -70.36 1.42 -52.51
N GLY A 264 -70.84 0.36 -51.83
CA GLY A 264 -70.79 -1.02 -52.33
C GLY A 264 -71.77 -1.38 -53.47
N SER A 265 -72.27 -0.41 -54.24
CA SER A 265 -73.07 -0.70 -55.45
C SER A 265 -72.18 -1.30 -56.55
N PRO A 266 -72.69 -2.19 -57.42
CA PRO A 266 -71.95 -2.66 -58.60
C PRO A 266 -71.43 -1.54 -59.51
N ASP A 267 -72.04 -0.35 -59.45
CA ASP A 267 -71.70 0.83 -60.26
C ASP A 267 -70.49 1.62 -59.74
N TRP A 268 -69.97 1.29 -58.54
CA TRP A 268 -68.92 2.09 -57.90
C TRP A 268 -67.52 1.55 -58.20
N ASN A 269 -66.59 2.44 -58.56
CA ASN A 269 -65.22 2.05 -58.87
C ASN A 269 -64.43 1.66 -57.61
N LYS A 270 -64.30 0.35 -57.39
CA LYS A 270 -63.54 -0.28 -56.30
C LYS A 270 -62.09 0.20 -56.22
N ASP A 271 -61.44 0.45 -57.37
CA ASP A 271 -60.03 0.88 -57.41
C ASP A 271 -59.85 2.27 -56.81
N CYS A 272 -60.84 3.15 -56.95
CA CYS A 272 -60.83 4.47 -56.31
C CYS A 272 -60.93 4.37 -54.78
N VAL A 273 -61.75 3.46 -54.27
CA VAL A 273 -61.88 3.20 -52.82
C VAL A 273 -60.57 2.65 -52.25
N ASP A 274 -59.94 1.72 -52.96
CA ASP A 274 -58.66 1.14 -52.58
C ASP A 274 -57.51 2.18 -52.60
N GLN A 275 -57.51 3.11 -53.57
CA GLN A 275 -56.58 4.24 -53.59
C GLN A 275 -56.77 5.18 -52.39
N VAL A 276 -58.00 5.54 -52.03
CA VAL A 276 -58.29 6.40 -50.87
C VAL A 276 -57.85 5.74 -49.55
N ILE A 277 -58.14 4.45 -49.37
CA ILE A 277 -57.70 3.70 -48.19
C ILE A 277 -56.17 3.62 -48.11
N LYS A 278 -55.49 3.44 -49.25
CA LYS A 278 -54.02 3.45 -49.31
C LYS A 278 -53.44 4.81 -48.92
N VAL A 279 -53.94 5.91 -49.48
CA VAL A 279 -53.46 7.27 -49.15
C VAL A 279 -53.66 7.58 -47.67
N TYR A 280 -54.80 7.19 -47.08
CA TYR A 280 -55.03 7.30 -45.64
C TYR A 280 -54.01 6.50 -44.83
N HIS A 281 -53.77 5.25 -45.20
CA HIS A 281 -52.81 4.37 -44.52
C HIS A 281 -51.39 4.94 -44.56
N ASP A 282 -50.90 5.33 -45.73
CA ASP A 282 -49.57 5.91 -45.92
C ASP A 282 -49.38 7.20 -45.08
N GLN A 283 -50.42 8.05 -45.00
CA GLN A 283 -50.41 9.27 -44.16
C GLN A 283 -50.36 8.97 -42.65
N GLU A 284 -51.11 7.97 -42.17
CA GLU A 284 -51.07 7.58 -40.75
C GLU A 284 -49.76 6.87 -40.40
N VAL A 285 -49.20 6.04 -41.29
CA VAL A 285 -47.84 5.46 -41.12
C VAL A 285 -46.80 6.57 -40.96
N ALA A 286 -46.87 7.64 -41.77
CA ALA A 286 -45.98 8.78 -41.63
C ALA A 286 -46.10 9.46 -40.25
N LYS A 287 -47.32 9.65 -39.73
CA LYS A 287 -47.55 10.20 -38.37
C LYS A 287 -47.02 9.27 -37.27
N ILE A 288 -47.26 7.96 -37.40
CA ILE A 288 -46.73 6.94 -36.46
C ILE A 288 -45.20 7.00 -36.44
N ASN A 289 -44.54 7.08 -37.60
CA ASN A 289 -43.08 7.19 -37.67
C ASN A 289 -42.52 8.43 -36.94
N VAL A 290 -43.20 9.58 -37.01
CA VAL A 290 -42.81 10.77 -36.23
C VAL A 290 -42.89 10.49 -34.72
N LEU A 291 -44.00 9.91 -34.24
CA LEU A 291 -44.19 9.55 -32.83
C LEU A 291 -43.15 8.52 -32.35
N VAL A 292 -42.83 7.52 -33.18
CA VAL A 292 -41.78 6.51 -32.92
C VAL A 292 -40.42 7.17 -32.74
N ILE A 293 -40.06 8.13 -33.61
CA ILE A 293 -38.80 8.89 -33.52
C ILE A 293 -38.76 9.75 -32.25
N GLU A 294 -39.84 10.45 -31.90
CA GLU A 294 -39.92 11.24 -30.66
C GLU A 294 -39.81 10.37 -29.40
N TYR A 295 -40.48 9.22 -29.40
CA TYR A 295 -40.42 8.26 -28.30
C TYR A 295 -39.00 7.70 -28.12
N ALA A 296 -38.35 7.31 -29.23
CA ALA A 296 -36.95 6.88 -29.22
C ALA A 296 -36.00 7.98 -28.68
N LYS A 297 -36.17 9.24 -29.10
CA LYS A 297 -35.39 10.38 -28.57
C LYS A 297 -35.57 10.54 -27.06
N LYS A 298 -36.80 10.47 -26.54
CA LYS A 298 -37.07 10.51 -25.08
C LYS A 298 -36.36 9.37 -24.36
N LEU A 299 -36.45 8.14 -24.88
CA LEU A 299 -35.77 6.97 -24.30
C LEU A 299 -34.24 7.12 -24.26
N VAL A 300 -33.60 7.73 -25.27
CA VAL A 300 -32.15 8.00 -25.26
C VAL A 300 -31.76 8.92 -24.09
N VAL A 301 -32.53 9.97 -23.82
CA VAL A 301 -32.28 10.89 -22.68
C VAL A 301 -32.39 10.16 -21.34
N TYR A 302 -33.44 9.36 -21.14
CA TYR A 302 -33.59 8.58 -19.90
C TYR A 302 -32.51 7.49 -19.75
N LYS A 303 -32.12 6.83 -20.85
CA LYS A 303 -31.01 5.85 -20.86
C LYS A 303 -29.72 6.48 -20.36
N LEU A 304 -29.36 7.67 -20.84
CA LEU A 304 -28.14 8.38 -20.41
C LEU A 304 -28.19 8.72 -18.92
N LYS A 305 -29.34 9.21 -18.42
CA LYS A 305 -29.53 9.48 -16.98
C LYS A 305 -29.41 8.23 -16.11
N LEU A 306 -29.87 7.07 -16.59
CA LEU A 306 -29.76 5.80 -15.88
C LEU A 306 -28.32 5.26 -15.88
N ILE A 307 -27.56 5.47 -16.96
CA ILE A 307 -26.13 5.13 -17.02
C ILE A 307 -25.33 6.04 -16.06
N SER A 308 -25.56 7.35 -16.06
CA SER A 308 -24.83 8.30 -15.20
C SER A 308 -25.16 8.16 -13.71
N SER A 309 -26.35 7.64 -13.37
CA SER A 309 -26.75 7.36 -11.98
C SER A 309 -26.48 5.90 -11.56
N TYR A 310 -25.81 5.10 -12.39
CA TYR A 310 -25.46 3.72 -12.07
C TYR A 310 -24.39 3.65 -10.97
N THR A 311 -24.86 3.61 -9.73
CA THR A 311 -24.06 3.14 -8.60
C THR A 311 -24.05 1.62 -8.64
N CYS A 312 -22.88 1.03 -8.91
CA CYS A 312 -22.77 -0.42 -8.88
C CYS A 312 -23.02 -0.91 -7.45
N SER A 313 -23.97 -1.84 -7.25
CA SER A 313 -24.15 -2.53 -5.96
C SER A 313 -22.95 -3.42 -5.60
N TYR A 314 -22.02 -3.57 -6.54
CA TYR A 314 -20.70 -4.15 -6.35
C TYR A 314 -19.85 -3.31 -5.39
N ARG A 315 -19.78 -3.76 -4.14
CA ARG A 315 -18.82 -3.24 -3.17
C ARG A 315 -17.43 -3.79 -3.52
N CYS A 316 -16.52 -2.91 -3.91
CA CYS A 316 -15.11 -3.27 -4.13
C CYS A 316 -14.44 -3.63 -2.78
N TYR A 317 -14.52 -4.92 -2.42
CA TYR A 317 -13.82 -5.46 -1.27
C TYR A 317 -12.42 -5.90 -1.68
N MET A 318 -11.40 -5.07 -1.39
CA MET A 318 -10.03 -5.55 -1.42
C MET A 318 -9.82 -6.57 -0.31
N SER A 319 -9.96 -7.86 -0.64
CA SER A 319 -9.68 -8.92 0.31
C SER A 319 -8.19 -8.90 0.65
N ASN A 320 -7.87 -8.87 1.94
CA ASN A 320 -6.49 -9.00 2.42
C ASN A 320 -6.05 -10.46 2.26
N SER A 321 -5.72 -10.84 1.02
CA SER A 321 -5.37 -12.19 0.57
C SER A 321 -4.03 -12.73 1.13
N LYS A 322 -3.55 -12.20 2.26
CA LYS A 322 -2.43 -12.70 3.05
C LYS A 322 -2.80 -12.81 4.54
N LEU A 323 -3.58 -13.84 4.85
CA LEU A 323 -3.64 -14.53 6.15
C LEU A 323 -2.25 -14.99 6.70
N ARG A 324 -1.15 -14.71 6.00
CA ARG A 324 0.23 -15.02 6.40
C ARG A 324 0.87 -13.93 7.28
N PHE A 325 0.18 -12.83 7.59
CA PHE A 325 0.60 -11.89 8.63
C PHE A 325 0.32 -12.38 10.08
N TYR A 326 -0.01 -13.66 10.29
CA TYR A 326 -0.50 -14.20 11.57
C TYR A 326 0.27 -15.39 12.16
N LYS A 327 1.40 -15.85 11.56
CA LYS A 327 2.15 -16.98 12.13
C LYS A 327 2.93 -16.60 13.40
N ARG A 328 2.29 -16.81 14.57
CA ARG A 328 2.88 -16.76 15.91
C ARG A 328 3.74 -17.99 16.18
N SER A 329 5.00 -17.78 16.60
CA SER A 329 5.63 -18.42 17.76
C SER A 329 7.13 -18.08 17.78
N TYR A 330 7.62 -17.48 18.87
CA TYR A 330 9.06 -17.37 19.14
C TYR A 330 9.29 -17.53 20.63
N TYR A 331 9.65 -18.75 21.04
CA TYR A 331 10.39 -18.98 22.28
C TYR A 331 11.85 -18.52 22.09
N SER A 332 12.57 -18.36 23.20
CA SER A 332 13.92 -17.75 23.35
C SER A 332 14.94 -18.09 22.24
N SER A 333 15.88 -17.21 21.88
CA SER A 333 16.51 -16.13 22.66
C SER A 333 16.80 -14.84 21.86
N CYS A 334 15.74 -14.09 21.54
CA CYS A 334 15.72 -12.67 21.10
C CYS A 334 16.10 -12.30 19.64
N LYS A 335 15.03 -12.02 18.87
CA LYS A 335 14.82 -10.92 17.90
C LYS A 335 13.32 -10.59 17.93
N ARG A 336 12.86 -9.36 17.65
CA ARG A 336 11.48 -9.14 17.13
C ARG A 336 11.37 -7.99 16.12
N LEU A 337 10.65 -8.25 15.04
CA LEU A 337 10.18 -7.33 13.99
C LEU A 337 8.67 -7.59 13.83
N GLY A 338 7.90 -7.04 14.77
CA GLY A 338 6.68 -7.65 15.32
C GLY A 338 5.45 -7.84 14.42
N MET A 339 4.43 -8.49 15.01
CA MET A 339 3.07 -8.66 14.50
C MET A 339 2.06 -8.46 15.64
N LEU A 340 1.05 -7.64 15.36
CA LEU A 340 -0.36 -7.71 15.77
C LEU A 340 -0.70 -8.36 17.14
N VAL A 341 -1.16 -7.50 18.06
CA VAL A 341 -2.51 -7.62 18.62
C VAL A 341 -3.43 -6.83 17.68
#